data_AF-A0A392NVR2-F1
#
_entry.id   AF-A0A392NVR2-F1
#
_cell.length_a   1.000
_cell.length_b   1.000
_cell.length_c   1.000
_cell.angle_alpha   90.00
_cell.angle_beta   90.00
_cell.angle_gamma   90.00
#
_symmetry.space_group_name_H-M   'P 1'
#
loop_
_entity.id
_entity.type
_entity.pdbx_description
1 polymer ?
#
loop_
_entity_poly.entity_id
_entity_poly.type
_entity_poly.pdbx_seq_one_letter_code
_entity_poly.pdbx_strand_id
1 'polypeptide(L)'
;PNGRFETQTKVCLSISNHHPEHWQPSWSVRTALVALIAFMPTSPNGALGSLDYKKEERRTLAIKSREASPKFGTPERQKLIDEIHEYMLSKAPPVPELSHTETSEDHPSPEEAESQVSSPNPEALPEEEG
;
A
#
# COMPACT_ATOMS: atom_id res chain seq x y z
N PRO A 1 4.23 1.68 -7.88
CA PRO A 1 3.40 1.50 -6.65
C PRO A 1 4.32 1.23 -5.45
N ASN A 2 3.89 1.56 -4.22
CA ASN A 2 4.76 1.43 -3.02
C ASN A 2 4.11 0.69 -1.83
N GLY A 3 2.81 0.35 -1.92
CA GLY A 3 2.07 -0.35 -0.86
C GLY A 3 1.76 0.49 0.39
N ARG A 4 2.08 1.79 0.37
CA ARG A 4 1.82 2.75 1.44
C ARG A 4 0.75 3.77 1.09
N PHE A 5 0.80 4.28 -0.14
CA PHE A 5 -0.18 5.24 -0.64
C PHE A 5 -0.72 4.76 -1.98
N GLU A 6 -2.03 4.92 -2.15
CA GLU A 6 -2.69 4.72 -3.43
C GLU A 6 -2.15 5.73 -4.45
N THR A 7 -1.82 5.23 -5.65
CA THR A 7 -1.30 6.08 -6.72
C THR A 7 -2.41 6.96 -7.29
N GLN A 8 -2.06 8.18 -7.70
CA GLN A 8 -3.00 9.14 -8.30
C GLN A 8 -4.13 9.60 -7.36
N THR A 9 -4.03 9.30 -6.07
CA THR A 9 -4.95 9.75 -5.02
C THR A 9 -4.30 10.85 -4.18
N LYS A 10 -5.10 11.82 -3.71
CA LYS A 10 -4.63 12.82 -2.74
C LYS A 10 -4.31 12.12 -1.43
N VAL A 11 -3.17 12.45 -0.84
CA VAL A 11 -2.77 11.95 0.48
C VAL A 11 -2.91 13.04 1.53
N CYS A 12 -3.37 12.65 2.72
CA CYS A 12 -3.38 13.54 3.88
C CYS A 12 -2.23 13.18 4.81
N LEU A 13 -1.42 14.17 5.17
CA LEU A 13 -0.33 14.08 6.15
C LEU A 13 -0.47 15.27 7.10
N SER A 14 0.13 15.22 8.30
CA SER A 14 0.17 16.37 9.23
C SER A 14 0.84 17.61 8.63
N ILE A 15 1.48 17.46 7.47
CA ILE A 15 2.10 18.53 6.71
C ILE A 15 1.27 19.09 5.55
N SER A 16 0.11 18.52 5.28
CA SER A 16 -0.82 18.99 4.26
C SER A 16 -1.80 20.01 4.84
N ASN A 17 -2.55 20.71 3.99
CA ASN A 17 -3.53 21.72 4.39
C ASN A 17 -4.75 21.17 5.19
N HIS A 18 -4.73 19.89 5.57
CA HIS A 18 -5.79 19.26 6.35
C HIS A 18 -5.61 19.45 7.87
N HIS A 19 -4.45 19.94 8.31
CA HIS A 19 -4.18 20.34 9.70
C HIS A 19 -3.65 21.78 9.75
N PRO A 20 -4.52 22.80 9.65
CA PRO A 20 -4.09 24.20 9.65
C PRO A 20 -3.34 24.62 10.92
N GLU A 21 -3.52 23.88 12.02
CA GLU A 21 -2.79 24.05 13.29
C GLU A 21 -1.32 23.61 13.25
N HIS A 22 -0.97 22.70 12.33
CA HIS A 22 0.38 22.14 12.21
C HIS A 22 1.13 22.62 10.97
N TRP A 23 0.41 23.18 9.99
CA TRP A 23 1.01 23.72 8.78
C TRP A 23 1.73 25.05 9.04
N GLN A 24 2.99 25.16 8.60
CA GLN A 24 3.75 26.41 8.68
C GLN A 24 4.15 26.92 7.28
N PRO A 25 3.94 28.21 6.97
CA PRO A 25 4.31 28.79 5.67
C PRO A 25 5.83 28.80 5.41
N SER A 26 6.64 28.61 6.45
CA SER A 26 8.10 28.46 6.37
C SER A 26 8.55 27.10 5.82
N TRP A 27 7.65 26.13 5.71
CA TRP A 27 7.98 24.80 5.19
C TRP A 27 8.20 24.84 3.69
N SER A 28 9.48 24.81 3.30
CA SER A 28 9.90 24.65 1.91
C SER A 28 9.47 23.30 1.32
N VAL A 29 9.47 23.19 -0.01
CA VAL A 29 9.30 21.91 -0.73
C VAL A 29 10.27 20.84 -0.21
N ARG A 30 11.51 21.23 0.14
CA ARG A 30 12.50 20.33 0.73
C ARG A 30 12.00 19.74 2.05
N THR A 31 11.46 20.57 2.94
CA THR A 31 10.91 20.12 4.23
C THR A 31 9.74 19.15 4.02
N ALA A 32 8.85 19.45 3.07
CA ALA A 32 7.72 18.57 2.74
C ALA A 32 8.19 17.21 2.22
N LEU A 33 9.20 17.17 1.35
CA LEU A 33 9.78 15.92 0.84
C LEU A 33 10.46 15.09 1.94
N VAL A 34 11.21 15.74 2.84
CA VAL A 34 11.84 15.06 3.99
C VAL A 34 10.79 14.46 4.92
N ALA A 35 9.73 15.20 5.23
CA ALA A 35 8.63 14.69 6.04
C ALA A 35 7.91 13.52 5.36
N LEU A 36 7.65 13.59 4.04
CA LEU A 36 7.06 12.48 3.29
C LEU A 36 7.92 11.21 3.40
N ILE A 37 9.25 11.32 3.27
CA ILE A 37 10.17 10.18 3.46
C ILE A 37 10.04 9.61 4.88
N ALA A 38 9.98 10.48 5.90
CA ALA A 38 9.82 10.06 7.29
C ALA A 38 8.46 9.38 7.57
N PHE A 39 7.41 9.66 6.79
CA PHE A 39 6.11 9.00 6.89
C PHE A 39 6.04 7.64 6.18
N MET A 40 6.94 7.35 5.23
CA MET A 40 6.91 6.07 4.50
C MET A 40 6.97 4.82 5.41
N PRO A 41 7.80 4.76 6.46
CA PRO A 41 7.88 3.57 7.33
C PRO A 41 6.82 3.51 8.43
N THR A 42 6.00 4.55 8.65
CA THR A 42 5.04 4.58 9.76
C THR A 42 3.77 3.78 9.45
N SER A 43 2.91 3.53 10.45
CA SER A 43 1.59 2.91 10.27
C SER A 43 0.62 3.82 9.49
N PRO A 44 -0.29 3.27 8.66
CA PRO A 44 -1.20 4.07 7.82
C PRO A 44 -2.23 4.84 8.63
N ASN A 45 -2.63 4.32 9.80
CA ASN A 45 -3.52 4.98 10.76
C ASN A 45 -4.79 5.58 10.13
N GLY A 46 -5.31 4.95 9.07
CA GLY A 46 -6.52 5.42 8.37
C GLY A 46 -6.37 6.74 7.62
N ALA A 47 -5.14 7.21 7.34
CA ALA A 47 -4.95 8.43 6.57
C ALA A 47 -5.55 8.31 5.16
N LEU A 48 -6.07 9.43 4.62
CA LEU A 48 -6.65 9.47 3.28
C LEU A 48 -5.63 8.96 2.23
N GLY A 49 -6.06 8.00 1.41
CA GLY A 49 -5.23 7.39 0.38
C GLY A 49 -4.16 6.44 0.91
N SER A 50 -4.20 6.05 2.19
CA SER A 50 -3.25 5.08 2.75
C SER A 50 -3.61 3.64 2.39
N LEU A 51 -2.58 2.81 2.24
CA LEU A 51 -2.65 1.37 2.04
C LEU A 51 -1.87 0.67 3.16
N ASP A 52 -2.30 -0.55 3.52
CA ASP A 52 -1.68 -1.35 4.58
C ASP A 52 -1.17 -2.70 4.05
N TYR A 53 -0.21 -2.63 3.12
CA TYR A 53 0.39 -3.84 2.54
C TYR A 53 1.39 -4.45 3.52
N LYS A 54 1.50 -5.78 3.50
CA LYS A 54 2.49 -6.49 4.32
C LYS A 54 3.91 -6.09 3.93
N LYS A 55 4.84 -6.23 4.87
CA LYS A 55 6.25 -5.86 4.67
C LYS A 55 6.87 -6.56 3.47
N GLU A 56 6.50 -7.81 3.25
CA GLU A 56 6.98 -8.68 2.17
C GLU A 56 6.49 -8.16 0.82
N GLU A 57 5.21 -7.80 0.71
CA GLU A 57 4.64 -7.21 -0.50
C GLU A 57 5.28 -5.85 -0.81
N ARG A 58 5.50 -5.02 0.21
CA ARG A 58 6.20 -3.74 0.07
C ARG A 58 7.64 -3.93 -0.40
N ARG A 59 8.32 -5.00 0.04
CA ARG A 59 9.66 -5.37 -0.43
C ARG A 59 9.62 -5.78 -1.90
N THR A 60 8.68 -6.62 -2.31
CA THR A 60 8.48 -7.01 -3.72
C THR A 60 8.21 -5.79 -4.60
N LEU A 61 7.36 -4.87 -4.16
CA LEU A 61 7.10 -3.61 -4.88
C LEU A 61 8.34 -2.72 -4.98
N ALA A 62 9.17 -2.64 -3.92
CA ALA A 62 10.41 -1.88 -3.95
C ALA A 62 11.40 -2.46 -4.97
N ILE A 63 11.52 -3.78 -5.07
CA ILE A 63 12.36 -4.45 -6.07
C ILE A 63 11.82 -4.16 -7.48
N LYS A 64 10.53 -4.40 -7.70
CA LYS A 64 9.87 -4.15 -8.99
C LYS A 64 9.97 -2.70 -9.45
N SER A 65 9.97 -1.74 -8.50
CA SER A 65 10.08 -0.32 -8.82
C SER A 65 11.39 0.07 -9.52
N ARG A 66 12.40 -0.80 -9.52
CA ARG A 66 13.68 -0.60 -10.21
C ARG A 66 13.60 -0.84 -11.72
N GLU A 67 12.63 -1.64 -12.18
CA GLU A 67 12.51 -2.07 -13.58
C GLU A 67 12.15 -0.92 -14.52
N ALA A 68 11.33 0.03 -14.07
CA ALA A 68 10.88 1.14 -14.89
C ALA A 68 10.58 2.37 -14.04
N SER A 69 10.90 3.53 -14.61
CA SER A 69 10.52 4.83 -14.07
C SER A 69 8.99 5.02 -14.05
N PRO A 70 8.45 5.79 -13.11
CA PRO A 70 7.03 6.13 -13.13
C PRO A 70 6.68 6.96 -14.35
N LYS A 71 5.49 6.72 -14.93
CA LYS A 71 4.98 7.49 -16.08
C LYS A 71 4.06 8.61 -15.60
N PHE A 72 4.50 9.86 -15.74
CA PHE A 72 3.75 11.02 -15.24
C PHE A 72 4.17 12.36 -15.87
N GLY A 73 3.17 13.09 -16.40
CA GLY A 73 3.32 14.44 -16.92
C GLY A 73 3.61 14.48 -18.42
N THR A 74 4.20 15.59 -18.90
CA THR A 74 4.52 15.81 -20.31
C THR A 74 5.73 14.97 -20.76
N PRO A 75 5.97 14.81 -22.08
CA PRO A 75 7.15 14.11 -22.58
C PRO A 75 8.48 14.69 -22.07
N GLU A 76 8.59 16.00 -21.92
CA GLU A 76 9.78 16.67 -21.38
C GLU A 76 9.99 16.32 -19.91
N ARG A 77 8.91 16.31 -19.12
CA ARG A 77 8.96 15.90 -17.72
C ARG A 77 9.31 14.42 -17.60
N GLN A 78 8.81 13.58 -18.52
CA GLN A 78 9.12 12.16 -18.54
C GLN A 78 10.61 11.91 -18.77
N LYS A 79 11.25 12.64 -19.69
CA LYS A 79 12.71 12.54 -19.91
C LYS A 79 13.52 12.81 -18.64
N LEU A 80 13.14 13.85 -17.88
CA LEU A 80 13.79 14.16 -16.61
C LEU A 80 13.58 13.06 -15.56
N ILE A 81 12.37 12.49 -15.48
CA ILE A 81 12.08 11.37 -14.59
C ILE A 81 12.94 10.16 -14.94
N ASP A 82 13.06 9.85 -16.24
CA ASP A 82 13.86 8.73 -16.74
C ASP A 82 15.35 8.93 -16.41
N GLU A 83 15.88 10.14 -16.60
CA GLU A 83 17.27 10.48 -16.23
C GLU A 83 17.53 10.33 -14.72
N ILE A 84 16.62 10.83 -13.88
CA ILE A 84 16.71 10.68 -12.42
C ILE A 84 16.65 9.21 -12.03
N HIS A 85 15.80 8.40 -12.67
CA HIS A 85 15.68 6.97 -12.40
C HIS A 85 17.00 6.25 -12.64
N GLU A 86 17.62 6.47 -13.80
CA GLU A 86 18.94 5.91 -14.13
C GLU A 86 20.02 6.38 -13.15
N TYR A 87 20.03 7.66 -12.81
CA TYR A 87 20.94 8.19 -11.80
C TYR A 87 20.77 7.48 -10.45
N MET A 88 19.54 7.30 -9.98
CA MET A 88 19.25 6.63 -8.71
C MET A 88 19.68 5.16 -8.74
N LEU A 89 19.47 4.44 -9.86
CA LEU A 89 19.94 3.07 -10.02
C LEU A 89 21.47 2.97 -9.96
N SER A 90 22.20 3.93 -10.54
CA SER A 90 23.67 3.99 -10.48
C SER A 90 24.24 4.13 -9.06
N LYS A 91 23.42 4.61 -8.11
CA LYS A 91 23.79 4.83 -6.70
C LYS A 91 23.19 3.79 -5.76
N ALA A 92 22.21 3.03 -6.21
CA ALA A 92 21.49 2.09 -5.35
C ALA A 92 22.32 0.82 -5.11
N PRO A 93 22.29 0.27 -3.88
CA PRO A 93 22.92 -1.03 -3.61
C PRO A 93 22.24 -2.14 -4.42
N PRO A 94 22.94 -3.27 -4.65
CA PRO A 94 22.36 -4.44 -5.29
C PRO A 94 21.18 -4.96 -4.47
N VAL A 95 20.17 -5.49 -5.16
CA VAL A 95 19.01 -6.11 -4.51
C VAL A 95 19.46 -7.40 -3.84
N PRO A 96 19.15 -7.63 -2.55
CA PRO A 96 19.36 -8.93 -1.93
C PRO A 96 18.46 -9.96 -2.62
N GLU A 97 19.05 -11.02 -3.16
CA GLU A 97 18.31 -12.12 -3.80
C GLU A 97 17.19 -12.60 -2.88
N LEU A 98 15.96 -12.53 -3.36
CA LEU A 98 14.82 -13.20 -2.73
C LEU A 98 14.92 -14.66 -3.17
N SER A 99 15.35 -15.54 -2.27
CA SER A 99 15.20 -16.97 -2.46
C SER A 99 13.73 -17.26 -2.76
N HIS A 100 13.47 -17.82 -3.93
CA HIS A 100 12.16 -18.32 -4.33
C HIS A 100 11.69 -19.35 -3.30
N THR A 101 10.82 -18.96 -2.37
CA THR A 101 9.98 -19.93 -1.70
C THR A 101 8.85 -20.21 -2.68
N GLU A 102 8.92 -21.37 -3.32
CA GLU A 102 7.85 -21.92 -4.14
C GLU A 102 6.54 -21.92 -3.32
N THR A 103 5.54 -21.18 -3.80
CA THR A 103 4.15 -21.45 -3.44
C THR A 103 3.78 -22.75 -4.15
N SER A 104 4.09 -23.89 -3.53
CA SER A 104 3.41 -25.15 -3.84
C SER A 104 1.99 -25.04 -3.27
N GLU A 105 1.06 -24.59 -4.09
CA GLU A 105 -0.37 -24.85 -3.87
C GLU A 105 -0.62 -26.34 -4.14
N ASP A 106 -0.44 -27.17 -3.11
CA ASP A 106 -0.98 -28.53 -3.08
C ASP A 106 -2.41 -28.44 -2.52
N HIS A 107 -3.38 -28.41 -3.43
CA HIS A 107 -4.81 -28.50 -3.11
C HIS A 107 -5.28 -29.90 -3.50
N PRO A 108 -5.59 -30.81 -2.55
CA PRO A 108 -6.43 -31.95 -2.87
C PRO A 108 -7.89 -31.50 -2.90
N SER A 109 -8.50 -31.67 -4.06
CA SER A 109 -9.96 -31.61 -4.28
C SER A 109 -10.65 -32.75 -3.54
N PRO A 110 -11.84 -32.52 -2.98
CA PRO A 110 -12.88 -33.53 -2.95
C PRO A 110 -14.10 -33.05 -3.75
N GLU A 111 -14.33 -33.70 -4.88
CA GLU A 111 -15.56 -33.63 -5.65
C GLU A 111 -16.59 -34.62 -5.06
N GLU A 112 -17.83 -34.12 -4.95
CA GLU A 112 -19.13 -34.85 -5.00
C GLU A 112 -19.53 -35.67 -3.74
N ALA A 113 -20.78 -35.67 -3.24
CA ALA A 113 -22.04 -35.06 -3.63
C ALA A 113 -23.05 -35.11 -2.45
N GLU A 114 -23.97 -34.13 -2.44
CA GLU A 114 -25.39 -34.17 -2.03
C GLU A 114 -25.77 -34.83 -0.68
N SER A 115 -26.50 -34.17 0.23
CA SER A 115 -27.95 -34.03 0.10
C SER A 115 -28.59 -33.26 1.28
N GLN A 116 -29.64 -32.49 0.94
CA GLN A 116 -30.86 -32.21 1.73
C GLN A 116 -30.93 -31.01 2.70
N VAL A 117 -31.49 -29.92 2.13
CA VAL A 117 -32.53 -29.03 2.66
C VAL A 117 -33.36 -29.60 3.82
N SER A 118 -33.51 -28.82 4.90
CA SER A 118 -34.80 -28.45 5.50
C SER A 118 -34.61 -27.46 6.67
N SER A 119 -35.17 -26.25 6.54
CA SER A 119 -35.67 -25.46 7.68
C SER A 119 -37.21 -25.60 7.67
N PRO A 120 -37.90 -25.52 8.82
CA PRO A 120 -38.21 -24.20 9.38
C PRO A 120 -38.23 -24.12 10.93
N ASN A 121 -38.07 -22.90 11.44
CA ASN A 121 -38.46 -22.46 12.79
C ASN A 121 -40.00 -22.31 12.84
N PRO A 122 -40.71 -22.38 14.00
CA PRO A 122 -40.76 -21.22 14.92
C PRO A 122 -41.10 -21.52 16.42
N GLU A 123 -41.10 -20.44 17.22
CA GLU A 123 -41.76 -20.24 18.55
C GLU A 123 -41.19 -21.01 19.77
N ALA A 124 -41.09 -20.48 21.00
CA ALA A 124 -41.67 -19.31 21.67
C ALA A 124 -40.85 -18.93 22.94
N LEU A 125 -40.95 -17.66 23.35
CA LEU A 125 -40.66 -17.13 24.69
C LEU A 125 -41.65 -17.71 25.74
N PRO A 126 -41.34 -17.70 27.06
CA PRO A 126 -41.69 -16.52 27.86
C PRO A 126 -40.64 -16.08 28.91
N GLU A 127 -40.88 -14.86 29.39
CA GLU A 127 -40.32 -14.11 30.51
C GLU A 127 -40.45 -14.86 31.87
N GLU A 128 -39.55 -14.58 32.83
CA GLU A 128 -39.89 -14.16 34.20
C GLU A 128 -38.65 -13.92 35.10
N GLU A 129 -38.88 -13.03 36.07
CA GLU A 129 -38.01 -12.30 37.01
C GLU A 129 -36.86 -13.01 37.77
N GLY A 130 -35.91 -12.16 38.19
CA GLY A 130 -34.90 -12.39 39.21
C GLY A 130 -34.00 -11.19 39.46
#